data_AF-A0A1V9YHJ6-F1
#
_entry.id   AF-A0A1V9YHJ6-F1
#
_cell.length_a   1.000
_cell.length_b   1.000
_cell.length_c   1.000
_cell.angle_alpha   90.00
_cell.angle_beta   90.00
_cell.angle_gamma   90.00
#
_symmetry.space_group_name_H-M   'P 1'
#
loop_
_entity.id
_entity.type
_entity.pdbx_description
1 polymer ?
#
loop_
_entity_poly.entity_id
_entity_poly.type
_entity_poly.pdbx_seq_one_letter_code
_entity_poly.pdbx_strand_id
1 'polypeptide(L)'
;MAAATKRPSSEGKGAPTAKKFKSNEKGSKDAKKYDKGSKDVKKSFNKKGSGAKEPIDYKLQRKMNRPHYEIVKRAKEIWNIIREREVAKDERTKLCDELYHLVEGKIYEVAAKHDASRVIQSLLKFGTPKQRSGTVKELQPYILELSKMQYGYFLVQKMLKYGSLEDRALIVKEMTGQIVKLATHNVAANILEAAHEFLQPRQLSNFRLEFYGKEYALFKGELEAKGTKKNLAAIIEQSPSKKEEILAHVADILNKMIDKQLLGLSFVQSLMLEYLNAASSDQVNALVPNVRDAAVALLATRNGAKVVAITLALGNAKDKKRVIKTLKDKVLEATNHISGHIVIMRVMDVVDDTVLVQKSILSELHDHWFEVAMHPNGAKVILQLLSPLNSKYLSPDEIEMLQPPMVTSENGELVVNYKKDPAVRRAELWKGLQPRIESMCEEHVTELLRERSGGHVLYEVLKATNNQNLIATVAKAIVSEVVEEGTEPLFSDLTAHKQLQRLIELPKSGEALLEELSDDVIFQWAQSNRGAFVLVAFLKNESFGRDAKKKLVGALKGKKLSKDVKAQAGTKLLLQKLEL
;
A
#
# COMPACT_ATOMS: atom_id res chain seq x y z
N MET A 1 -24.56 -47.94 -47.02
CA MET A 1 -26.01 -48.14 -46.84
C MET A 1 -26.60 -46.78 -46.48
N ALA A 2 -26.97 -45.98 -47.48
CA ALA A 2 -28.33 -45.85 -48.03
C ALA A 2 -29.30 -45.22 -47.00
N ALA A 3 -30.02 -44.12 -47.25
CA ALA A 3 -30.17 -43.20 -48.37
C ALA A 3 -30.89 -41.94 -47.82
N ALA A 4 -30.47 -40.72 -48.19
CA ALA A 4 -31.17 -39.76 -49.06
C ALA A 4 -32.65 -39.48 -48.69
N THR A 5 -33.05 -38.22 -48.41
CA THR A 5 -33.61 -37.24 -49.37
C THR A 5 -34.22 -36.08 -48.53
N LYS A 6 -34.43 -34.81 -48.90
CA LYS A 6 -34.49 -34.03 -50.16
C LYS A 6 -34.47 -32.52 -49.77
N ARG A 7 -33.79 -31.67 -50.55
CA ARG A 7 -34.10 -30.21 -50.76
C ARG A 7 -35.29 -30.09 -51.76
N PRO A 8 -35.91 -28.92 -52.12
CA PRO A 8 -35.44 -27.50 -52.04
C PRO A 8 -36.52 -26.39 -51.77
N SER A 9 -36.05 -25.12 -51.69
CA SER A 9 -36.64 -23.79 -52.05
C SER A 9 -38.17 -23.54 -51.99
N SER A 10 -38.72 -22.45 -51.43
CA SER A 10 -38.49 -21.04 -51.83
C SER A 10 -39.28 -20.04 -50.95
N GLU A 11 -38.70 -18.84 -50.83
CA GLU A 11 -39.30 -17.48 -50.74
C GLU A 11 -40.46 -17.13 -49.78
N GLY A 12 -40.21 -16.14 -48.90
CA GLY A 12 -41.26 -15.42 -48.18
C GLY A 12 -40.77 -14.46 -47.08
N LYS A 13 -40.29 -13.29 -47.48
CA LYS A 13 -40.35 -11.97 -46.79
C LYS A 13 -40.30 -11.93 -45.24
N GLY A 14 -39.22 -11.34 -44.70
CA GLY A 14 -39.20 -10.83 -43.33
C GLY A 14 -37.81 -10.50 -42.81
N ALA A 15 -37.28 -9.32 -43.16
CA ALA A 15 -36.02 -8.82 -42.64
C ALA A 15 -36.08 -8.59 -41.11
N PRO A 16 -35.13 -9.10 -40.30
CA PRO A 16 -34.91 -8.60 -38.95
C PRO A 16 -33.81 -7.55 -38.99
N THR A 17 -34.22 -6.32 -38.72
CA THR A 17 -33.38 -5.13 -38.66
C THR A 17 -32.27 -5.26 -37.61
N ALA A 18 -31.06 -4.97 -38.06
CA ALA A 18 -29.92 -4.65 -37.22
C ALA A 18 -30.28 -3.48 -36.28
N LYS A 19 -30.25 -3.72 -34.96
CA LYS A 19 -30.26 -2.65 -33.96
C LYS A 19 -28.91 -1.92 -33.98
N LYS A 20 -28.76 -1.02 -34.96
CA LYS A 20 -27.89 0.15 -34.84
C LYS A 20 -28.47 1.03 -33.74
N PHE A 21 -27.75 1.16 -32.63
CA PHE A 21 -27.98 2.25 -31.68
C PHE A 21 -27.68 3.56 -32.41
N LYS A 22 -28.73 4.26 -32.84
CA LYS A 22 -28.65 5.67 -33.23
C LYS A 22 -28.56 6.50 -31.97
N SER A 23 -27.47 7.26 -31.87
CA SER A 23 -27.34 8.46 -31.07
C SER A 23 -28.54 9.37 -31.30
N ASN A 24 -29.20 9.75 -30.21
CA ASN A 24 -30.15 10.85 -30.21
C ASN A 24 -29.69 11.84 -29.16
N GLU A 25 -29.06 12.91 -29.65
CA GLU A 25 -28.73 14.10 -28.90
C GLU A 25 -30.00 14.70 -28.30
N LYS A 26 -30.02 14.89 -26.99
CA LYS A 26 -30.84 15.90 -26.33
C LYS A 26 -29.95 16.74 -25.44
N GLY A 27 -30.03 18.04 -25.70
CA GLY A 27 -29.06 19.04 -25.29
C GLY A 27 -28.98 19.24 -23.79
N SER A 28 -27.73 19.32 -23.35
CA SER A 28 -27.31 19.89 -22.07
C SER A 28 -27.25 21.41 -22.19
N LYS A 29 -28.04 22.10 -21.37
CA LYS A 29 -27.86 23.48 -20.90
C LYS A 29 -28.18 23.38 -19.40
N ASP A 30 -27.34 23.79 -18.44
CA ASP A 30 -26.65 25.06 -18.35
C ASP A 30 -25.35 24.95 -17.53
N ALA A 31 -24.25 25.42 -18.11
CA ALA A 31 -23.10 25.93 -17.37
C ALA A 31 -22.97 27.41 -17.74
N LYS A 32 -23.25 28.32 -16.80
CA LYS A 32 -22.96 29.75 -16.99
C LYS A 32 -21.71 30.15 -16.22
N LYS A 33 -20.69 30.46 -17.03
CA LYS A 33 -19.50 31.23 -16.73
C LYS A 33 -19.86 32.60 -16.14
N TYR A 34 -18.98 33.05 -15.25
CA TYR A 34 -18.75 34.43 -14.86
C TYR A 34 -18.54 35.34 -16.09
N ASP A 35 -19.15 36.52 -16.07
CA ASP A 35 -18.57 37.70 -16.70
C ASP A 35 -18.87 38.96 -15.86
N LYS A 36 -17.85 39.82 -15.75
CA LYS A 36 -17.82 41.11 -15.04
C LYS A 36 -18.23 42.21 -16.03
N GLY A 37 -19.03 43.19 -15.59
CA GLY A 37 -19.19 44.42 -16.36
C GLY A 37 -20.23 45.39 -15.80
N SER A 38 -19.74 46.46 -15.18
CA SER A 38 -20.44 47.60 -14.60
C SER A 38 -21.23 48.43 -15.63
N LYS A 39 -22.39 49.01 -15.23
CA LYS A 39 -22.62 50.48 -15.20
C LYS A 39 -24.05 50.86 -14.74
N ASP A 40 -24.08 51.93 -13.96
CA ASP A 40 -25.24 52.65 -13.40
C ASP A 40 -26.38 52.95 -14.38
N VAL A 41 -27.60 53.11 -13.85
CA VAL A 41 -28.35 54.39 -13.82
C VAL A 41 -29.74 54.14 -13.22
N LYS A 42 -30.07 54.92 -12.18
CA LYS A 42 -31.41 55.12 -11.62
C LYS A 42 -32.43 55.47 -12.70
N LYS A 43 -33.61 54.86 -12.66
CA LYS A 43 -34.86 55.56 -12.98
C LYS A 43 -36.02 55.03 -12.13
N SER A 44 -36.46 55.90 -11.23
CA SER A 44 -37.73 55.85 -10.51
C SER A 44 -38.89 55.82 -11.51
N PHE A 45 -39.85 54.92 -11.31
CA PHE A 45 -41.24 55.22 -11.63
C PHE A 45 -42.16 54.59 -10.58
N ASN A 46 -42.88 55.50 -9.93
CA ASN A 46 -43.81 55.30 -8.84
C ASN A 46 -45.11 54.66 -9.39
N LYS A 47 -45.56 53.53 -8.82
CA LYS A 47 -46.95 53.13 -8.92
C LYS A 47 -47.41 52.54 -7.58
N LYS A 48 -48.13 53.37 -6.83
CA LYS A 48 -48.92 52.97 -5.67
C LYS A 48 -49.89 51.87 -6.09
N GLY A 49 -49.77 50.71 -5.46
CA GLY A 49 -50.70 49.59 -5.54
C GLY A 49 -50.69 48.87 -4.19
N SER A 50 -51.77 49.04 -3.44
CA SER A 50 -52.04 48.47 -2.13
C SER A 50 -52.02 46.93 -2.14
N GLY A 51 -51.34 46.33 -1.16
CA GLY A 51 -51.67 45.00 -0.64
C GLY A 51 -51.23 43.80 -1.46
N ALA A 52 -49.93 43.64 -1.73
CA ALA A 52 -49.36 42.32 -2.02
C ALA A 52 -48.69 41.79 -0.75
N LYS A 53 -49.29 40.79 -0.11
CA LYS A 53 -48.59 40.00 0.92
C LYS A 53 -47.36 39.40 0.22
N GLU A 54 -46.17 39.75 0.71
CA GLU A 54 -44.92 39.11 0.27
C GLU A 54 -45.13 37.59 0.28
N PRO A 55 -44.63 36.86 -0.74
CA PRO A 55 -44.75 35.41 -0.75
C PRO A 55 -44.06 34.89 0.51
N ILE A 56 -44.86 34.38 1.44
CA ILE A 56 -44.38 33.83 2.68
C ILE A 56 -43.46 32.66 2.31
N ASP A 57 -42.15 32.84 2.50
CA ASP A 57 -41.21 31.74 2.36
C ASP A 57 -41.42 30.79 3.54
N TYR A 58 -42.31 29.83 3.35
CA TYR A 58 -42.63 28.81 4.34
C TYR A 58 -41.39 28.01 4.78
N LYS A 59 -40.31 27.95 3.98
CA LYS A 59 -39.03 27.35 4.41
C LYS A 59 -38.28 28.27 5.36
N LEU A 60 -38.31 29.59 5.15
CA LEU A 60 -37.71 30.57 6.07
C LEU A 60 -38.49 30.63 7.39
N GLN A 61 -39.83 30.67 7.37
CA GLN A 61 -40.64 30.62 8.59
C GLN A 61 -40.42 29.32 9.38
N ARG A 62 -40.34 28.16 8.72
CA ARG A 62 -40.00 26.89 9.38
C ARG A 62 -38.57 26.86 9.94
N LYS A 63 -37.64 27.65 9.40
CA LYS A 63 -36.29 27.80 9.95
C LYS A 63 -36.28 28.73 11.16
N MET A 64 -37.01 29.84 11.09
CA MET A 64 -37.13 30.84 12.17
C MET A 64 -37.80 30.26 13.41
N ASN A 65 -38.75 29.33 13.24
CA ASN A 65 -39.42 28.64 14.35
C ASN A 65 -38.57 27.53 15.01
N ARG A 66 -37.31 27.33 14.60
CA ARG A 66 -36.43 26.33 15.22
C ARG A 66 -35.84 26.87 16.53
N PRO A 67 -35.70 26.04 17.58
CA PRO A 67 -35.01 26.43 18.80
C PRO A 67 -33.62 27.01 18.50
N HIS A 68 -33.23 28.10 19.15
CA HIS A 68 -31.91 28.76 19.00
C HIS A 68 -31.57 29.24 17.57
N TYR A 69 -32.57 29.63 16.76
CA TYR A 69 -32.33 30.10 15.39
C TYR A 69 -31.37 31.29 15.31
N GLU A 70 -31.58 32.35 16.10
CA GLU A 70 -30.74 33.55 16.08
C GLU A 70 -29.29 33.28 16.52
N ILE A 71 -29.11 32.46 17.56
CA ILE A 71 -27.79 32.02 18.02
C ILE A 71 -27.05 31.30 16.88
N VAL A 72 -27.70 30.34 16.23
CA VAL A 72 -27.10 29.59 15.12
C VAL A 72 -26.81 30.49 13.91
N LYS A 73 -27.66 31.46 13.62
CA LYS A 73 -27.44 32.43 12.54
C LYS A 73 -26.19 33.26 12.81
N ARG A 74 -26.09 33.88 14.00
CA ARG A 74 -24.91 34.67 14.38
C ARG A 74 -23.65 33.82 14.43
N ALA A 75 -23.73 32.62 14.99
CA ALA A 75 -22.59 31.70 15.07
C ALA A 75 -22.07 31.30 13.67
N LYS A 76 -22.96 31.20 12.66
CA LYS A 76 -22.58 30.96 11.26
C LYS A 76 -21.92 32.18 10.60
N GLU A 77 -22.39 33.38 10.91
CA GLU A 77 -21.76 34.62 10.42
C GLU A 77 -20.31 34.69 10.91
N ILE A 78 -20.09 34.46 12.21
CA ILE A 78 -18.74 34.41 12.78
C ILE A 78 -17.94 33.27 12.14
N TRP A 79 -18.53 32.08 11.99
CA TRP A 79 -17.89 30.93 11.36
C TRP A 79 -17.40 31.21 9.93
N ASN A 80 -18.19 31.93 9.13
CA ASN A 80 -17.81 32.29 7.76
C ASN A 80 -16.56 33.17 7.72
N ILE A 81 -16.28 33.95 8.76
CA ILE A 81 -15.08 34.77 8.86
C ILE A 81 -13.91 33.92 9.37
N ILE A 82 -14.03 33.27 10.54
CA ILE A 82 -12.90 32.56 11.18
C ILE A 82 -12.32 31.39 10.35
N ARG A 83 -13.12 30.83 9.42
CA ARG A 83 -12.69 29.72 8.56
C ARG A 83 -11.82 30.17 7.38
N GLU A 84 -11.85 31.46 7.04
CA GLU A 84 -11.05 31.99 5.94
C GLU A 84 -9.56 31.88 6.25
N ARG A 85 -8.75 31.74 5.20
CA ARG A 85 -7.30 31.57 5.35
C ARG A 85 -6.65 32.84 5.87
N GLU A 86 -7.05 33.98 5.31
CA GLU A 86 -6.47 35.30 5.54
C GLU A 86 -7.28 36.09 6.58
N VAL A 87 -7.23 35.63 7.84
CA VAL A 87 -7.75 36.39 8.99
C VAL A 87 -6.63 36.57 9.98
N ALA A 88 -6.40 37.82 10.40
CA ALA A 88 -5.40 38.19 11.38
C ALA A 88 -5.60 37.37 12.68
N LYS A 89 -4.50 36.97 13.32
CA LYS A 89 -4.56 36.07 14.48
C LYS A 89 -5.38 36.67 15.62
N ASP A 90 -5.16 37.93 15.94
CA ASP A 90 -5.86 38.62 17.04
C ASP A 90 -7.35 38.79 16.76
N GLU A 91 -7.71 39.10 15.51
CA GLU A 91 -9.10 39.18 15.06
C GLU A 91 -9.79 37.81 15.18
N ARG A 92 -9.12 36.74 14.70
CA ARG A 92 -9.63 35.38 14.80
C ARG A 92 -9.84 34.96 16.25
N THR A 93 -8.91 35.30 17.15
CA THR A 93 -9.03 35.02 18.58
C THR A 93 -10.22 35.73 19.20
N LYS A 94 -10.44 37.02 18.89
CA LYS A 94 -11.61 37.77 19.36
C LYS A 94 -12.93 37.17 18.86
N LEU A 95 -13.00 36.82 17.57
CA LEU A 95 -14.17 36.17 16.98
C LEU A 95 -14.42 34.78 17.57
N CYS A 96 -13.37 34.01 17.87
CA CYS A 96 -13.52 32.73 18.58
C CYS A 96 -14.04 32.91 20.01
N ASP A 97 -13.64 33.99 20.69
CA ASP A 97 -14.13 34.32 22.03
C ASP A 97 -15.60 34.72 22.03
N GLU A 98 -16.00 35.60 21.10
CA GLU A 98 -17.41 35.93 20.86
C GLU A 98 -18.22 34.66 20.54
N LEU A 99 -17.69 33.82 19.63
CA LEU A 99 -18.33 32.58 19.26
C LEU A 99 -18.51 31.64 20.45
N TYR A 100 -17.47 31.47 21.28
CA TYR A 100 -17.50 30.60 22.45
C TYR A 100 -18.61 31.03 23.41
N HIS A 101 -18.64 32.31 23.80
CA HIS A 101 -19.67 32.83 24.70
C HIS A 101 -21.08 32.79 24.13
N LEU A 102 -21.22 32.91 22.81
CA LEU A 102 -22.51 32.80 22.13
C LEU A 102 -23.12 31.39 22.22
N VAL A 103 -22.29 30.35 22.24
CA VAL A 103 -22.73 28.94 22.22
C VAL A 103 -22.58 28.22 23.55
N GLU A 104 -21.88 28.80 24.53
CA GLU A 104 -21.66 28.23 25.86
C GLU A 104 -22.99 27.85 26.54
N GLY A 105 -23.04 26.64 27.10
CA GLY A 105 -24.24 26.04 27.68
C GLY A 105 -25.25 25.49 26.66
N LYS A 106 -24.97 25.61 25.35
CA LYS A 106 -25.82 25.18 24.23
C LYS A 106 -25.02 24.49 23.11
N ILE A 107 -23.78 24.11 23.38
CA ILE A 107 -22.83 23.58 22.39
C ILE A 107 -23.39 22.31 21.78
N TYR A 108 -23.96 21.41 22.57
CA TYR A 108 -24.57 20.19 22.06
C TYR A 108 -25.72 20.47 21.08
N GLU A 109 -26.64 21.37 21.45
CA GLU A 109 -27.82 21.72 20.66
C GLU A 109 -27.46 22.41 19.34
N VAL A 110 -26.36 23.19 19.35
CA VAL A 110 -25.79 23.79 18.13
C VAL A 110 -25.08 22.72 17.31
N ALA A 111 -24.29 21.85 17.93
CA ALA A 111 -23.54 20.79 17.25
C ALA A 111 -24.43 19.73 16.59
N ALA A 112 -25.55 19.38 17.22
CA ALA A 112 -26.48 18.36 16.74
C ALA A 112 -27.20 18.79 15.44
N LYS A 113 -27.23 20.09 15.13
CA LYS A 113 -27.81 20.60 13.89
C LYS A 113 -26.88 20.35 12.71
N HIS A 114 -27.43 19.73 11.66
CA HIS A 114 -26.72 19.36 10.42
C HIS A 114 -25.86 20.48 9.83
N ASP A 115 -26.31 21.73 9.90
CA ASP A 115 -25.67 22.88 9.27
C ASP A 115 -24.81 23.73 10.23
N ALA A 116 -24.71 23.35 11.51
CA ALA A 116 -23.99 24.13 12.53
C ALA A 116 -22.87 23.34 13.25
N SER A 117 -22.74 22.02 13.05
CA SER A 117 -21.62 21.23 13.60
C SER A 117 -20.23 21.78 13.19
N ARG A 118 -20.10 22.34 11.98
CA ARG A 118 -18.86 22.96 11.49
C ARG A 118 -18.44 24.20 12.27
N VAL A 119 -19.39 24.89 12.88
CA VAL A 119 -19.14 26.05 13.74
C VAL A 119 -18.37 25.60 14.97
N ILE A 120 -18.86 24.58 15.67
CA ILE A 120 -18.21 24.03 16.88
C ILE A 120 -16.87 23.36 16.53
N GLN A 121 -16.77 22.69 15.38
CA GLN A 121 -15.48 22.16 14.91
C GLN A 121 -14.42 23.26 14.68
N SER A 122 -14.84 24.45 14.26
CA SER A 122 -13.94 25.60 14.05
C SER A 122 -13.53 26.21 15.39
N LEU A 123 -14.44 26.25 16.36
CA LEU A 123 -14.13 26.62 17.74
C LEU A 123 -13.07 25.68 18.35
N LEU A 124 -13.17 24.37 18.15
CA LEU A 124 -12.13 23.43 18.60
C LEU A 124 -10.78 23.65 17.88
N LYS A 125 -10.80 24.05 16.61
CA LYS A 125 -9.60 24.27 15.80
C LYS A 125 -8.85 25.55 16.17
N PHE A 126 -9.58 26.65 16.33
CA PHE A 126 -9.00 27.99 16.46
C PHE A 126 -9.11 28.56 17.87
N GLY A 127 -9.99 28.02 18.71
CA GLY A 127 -10.17 28.46 20.08
C GLY A 127 -8.93 28.24 20.95
N THR A 128 -8.88 28.96 22.05
CA THR A 128 -7.84 28.84 23.08
C THR A 128 -7.94 27.50 23.82
N PRO A 129 -6.88 27.04 24.52
CA PRO A 129 -6.96 25.81 25.30
C PRO A 129 -8.15 25.77 26.27
N LYS A 130 -8.45 26.90 26.94
CA LYS A 130 -9.61 27.04 27.83
C LYS A 130 -10.93 26.83 27.10
N GLN A 131 -11.11 27.46 25.95
CA GLN A 131 -12.33 27.31 25.13
C GLN A 131 -12.48 25.86 24.62
N ARG A 132 -11.38 25.22 24.22
CA ARG A 132 -11.39 23.80 23.79
C ARG A 132 -11.80 22.88 24.92
N SER A 133 -11.17 22.99 26.09
CA SER A 133 -11.50 22.13 27.23
C SER A 133 -12.91 22.41 27.76
N GLY A 134 -13.37 23.66 27.75
CA GLY A 134 -14.77 24.01 28.05
C GLY A 134 -15.73 23.33 27.08
N THR A 135 -15.46 23.42 25.77
CA THR A 135 -16.22 22.75 24.72
C THR A 135 -16.25 21.23 24.91
N VAL A 136 -15.11 20.60 25.23
CA VAL A 136 -15.02 19.15 25.45
C VAL A 136 -15.83 18.71 26.67
N LYS A 137 -15.72 19.44 27.79
CA LYS A 137 -16.46 19.14 29.02
C LYS A 137 -17.96 19.22 28.81
N GLU A 138 -18.44 20.25 28.12
CA GLU A 138 -19.87 20.39 27.83
C GLU A 138 -20.39 19.26 26.93
N LEU A 139 -19.58 18.81 25.97
CA LEU A 139 -19.94 17.71 25.07
C LEU A 139 -19.72 16.32 25.67
N GLN A 140 -19.05 16.19 26.82
CA GLN A 140 -18.69 14.91 27.42
C GLN A 140 -19.86 13.92 27.53
N PRO A 141 -21.05 14.29 28.06
CA PRO A 141 -22.17 13.35 28.21
C PRO A 141 -22.70 12.82 26.87
N TYR A 142 -22.42 13.52 25.78
CA TYR A 142 -22.96 13.24 24.45
C TYR A 142 -21.94 12.59 23.51
N ILE A 143 -20.72 12.29 23.98
CA ILE A 143 -19.63 11.74 23.14
C ILE A 143 -20.09 10.48 22.39
N LEU A 144 -20.75 9.55 23.07
CA LEU A 144 -21.20 8.29 22.47
C LEU A 144 -22.32 8.47 21.45
N GLU A 145 -23.16 9.49 21.62
CA GLU A 145 -24.24 9.85 20.69
C GLU A 145 -23.64 10.53 19.46
N LEU A 146 -22.86 11.60 19.67
CA LEU A 146 -22.16 12.34 18.62
C LEU A 146 -21.30 11.41 17.76
N SER A 147 -20.67 10.42 18.39
CA SER A 147 -19.85 9.44 17.69
C SER A 147 -20.58 8.66 16.59
N LYS A 148 -21.88 8.43 16.77
CA LYS A 148 -22.72 7.66 15.83
C LYS A 148 -23.43 8.54 14.81
N MET A 149 -23.46 9.85 15.03
CA MET A 149 -24.11 10.80 14.14
C MET A 149 -23.25 11.07 12.90
N GLN A 150 -23.88 11.11 11.72
CA GLN A 150 -23.24 11.36 10.41
C GLN A 150 -22.35 12.61 10.38
N TYR A 151 -22.68 13.64 11.16
CA TYR A 151 -21.88 14.87 11.26
C TYR A 151 -21.24 15.09 12.64
N GLY A 152 -21.75 14.42 13.68
CA GLY A 152 -21.24 14.54 15.05
C GLY A 152 -19.89 13.86 15.23
N TYR A 153 -19.60 12.79 14.48
CA TYR A 153 -18.33 12.06 14.65
C TYR A 153 -17.11 12.92 14.31
N PHE A 154 -17.23 13.83 13.32
CA PHE A 154 -16.18 14.80 13.00
C PHE A 154 -15.86 15.71 14.19
N LEU A 155 -16.86 16.02 15.01
CA LEU A 155 -16.67 16.82 16.21
C LEU A 155 -15.82 16.05 17.23
N VAL A 156 -16.13 14.78 17.48
CA VAL A 156 -15.33 13.91 18.36
C VAL A 156 -13.90 13.74 17.84
N GLN A 157 -13.71 13.60 16.52
CA GLN A 157 -12.38 13.60 15.91
C GLN A 157 -11.61 14.92 16.15
N LYS A 158 -12.28 16.07 16.10
CA LYS A 158 -11.65 17.36 16.44
C LYS A 158 -11.34 17.49 17.93
N MET A 159 -12.19 16.93 18.80
CA MET A 159 -11.93 16.88 20.25
C MET A 159 -10.67 16.05 20.53
N LEU A 160 -10.51 14.89 19.89
CA LEU A 160 -9.28 14.08 19.97
C LEU A 160 -8.05 14.86 19.46
N LYS A 161 -8.17 15.50 18.29
CA LYS A 161 -7.06 16.22 17.65
C LYS A 161 -6.57 17.43 18.45
N TYR A 162 -7.49 18.28 18.92
CA TYR A 162 -7.16 19.59 19.50
C TYR A 162 -7.30 19.69 21.02
N GLY A 163 -7.93 18.69 21.65
CA GLY A 163 -8.06 18.62 23.10
C GLY A 163 -6.72 18.37 23.80
N SER A 164 -6.66 18.77 25.06
CA SER A 164 -5.55 18.49 25.99
C SER A 164 -5.44 16.99 26.31
N LEU A 165 -4.41 16.61 27.09
CA LEU A 165 -4.26 15.23 27.55
C LEU A 165 -5.42 14.83 28.48
N GLU A 166 -5.87 15.75 29.32
CA GLU A 166 -7.01 15.58 30.21
C GLU A 166 -8.32 15.43 29.43
N ASP A 167 -8.52 16.26 28.40
CA ASP A 167 -9.68 16.17 27.50
C ASP A 167 -9.73 14.81 26.80
N ARG A 168 -8.59 14.33 26.29
CA ARG A 168 -8.49 13.00 25.67
C ARG A 168 -8.76 11.89 26.68
N ALA A 169 -8.29 12.02 27.91
CA ALA A 169 -8.58 11.05 28.98
C ALA A 169 -10.07 10.98 29.31
N LEU A 170 -10.78 12.11 29.31
CA LEU A 170 -12.24 12.15 29.45
C LEU A 170 -12.93 11.43 28.28
N ILE A 171 -12.53 11.71 27.04
CA ILE A 171 -13.10 11.02 25.86
C ILE A 171 -12.88 9.52 25.95
N VAL A 172 -11.67 9.08 26.32
CA VAL A 172 -11.33 7.67 26.51
C VAL A 172 -12.20 7.02 27.59
N LYS A 173 -12.43 7.73 28.71
CA LYS A 173 -13.31 7.25 29.79
C LYS A 173 -14.73 7.00 29.28
N GLU A 174 -15.32 7.93 28.53
CA GLU A 174 -16.68 7.80 27.99
C GLU A 174 -16.80 6.70 26.93
N MET A 175 -15.75 6.46 26.15
CA MET A 175 -15.74 5.41 25.12
C MET A 175 -15.52 3.99 25.69
N THR A 176 -14.87 3.88 26.84
CA THR A 176 -14.55 2.60 27.47
C THR A 176 -15.82 1.82 27.82
N GLY A 177 -15.85 0.53 27.51
CA GLY A 177 -17.02 -0.35 27.64
C GLY A 177 -17.98 -0.30 26.46
N GLN A 178 -17.76 0.60 25.50
CA GLN A 178 -18.56 0.74 24.27
C GLN A 178 -17.71 0.53 23.01
N ILE A 179 -16.45 0.12 23.13
CA ILE A 179 -15.50 0.11 22.02
C ILE A 179 -15.97 -0.82 20.91
N VAL A 180 -16.38 -2.05 21.21
CA VAL A 180 -16.89 -2.99 20.20
C VAL A 180 -18.12 -2.43 19.48
N LYS A 181 -19.01 -1.73 20.19
CA LYS A 181 -20.21 -1.10 19.61
C LYS A 181 -19.85 0.06 18.68
N LEU A 182 -18.84 0.85 19.02
CA LEU A 182 -18.33 1.94 18.18
C LEU A 182 -17.58 1.39 16.96
N ALA A 183 -16.73 0.38 17.18
CA ALA A 183 -15.90 -0.27 16.17
C ALA A 183 -16.70 -0.98 15.08
N THR A 184 -17.88 -1.49 15.42
CA THR A 184 -18.79 -2.17 14.48
C THR A 184 -19.84 -1.24 13.88
N HIS A 185 -19.71 0.08 14.03
CA HIS A 185 -20.67 1.06 13.49
C HIS A 185 -20.06 1.84 12.32
N ASN A 186 -20.79 1.94 11.20
CA ASN A 186 -20.30 2.52 9.93
C ASN A 186 -19.66 3.90 10.08
N VAL A 187 -20.25 4.75 10.92
CA VAL A 187 -19.74 6.09 11.20
C VAL A 187 -18.71 6.09 12.34
N ALA A 188 -19.10 5.62 13.53
CA ALA A 188 -18.28 5.70 14.73
C ALA A 188 -16.93 4.96 14.66
N ALA A 189 -16.79 3.93 13.81
CA ALA A 189 -15.52 3.22 13.63
C ALA A 189 -14.38 4.17 13.19
N ASN A 190 -14.70 5.23 12.43
CA ASN A 190 -13.74 6.25 12.00
C ASN A 190 -13.15 7.06 13.17
N ILE A 191 -13.79 7.05 14.33
CA ILE A 191 -13.27 7.70 15.54
C ILE A 191 -12.16 6.85 16.14
N LEU A 192 -12.31 5.53 16.14
CA LEU A 192 -11.25 4.63 16.59
C LEU A 192 -10.06 4.64 15.63
N GLU A 193 -10.31 4.78 14.33
CA GLU A 193 -9.24 5.03 13.36
C GLU A 193 -8.48 6.32 13.70
N ALA A 194 -9.19 7.44 13.88
CA ALA A 194 -8.57 8.72 14.24
C ALA A 194 -7.89 8.68 15.62
N ALA A 195 -8.38 7.85 16.55
CA ALA A 195 -7.81 7.71 17.89
C ALA A 195 -6.36 7.22 17.86
N HIS A 196 -5.95 6.45 16.82
CA HIS A 196 -4.57 5.98 16.68
C HIS A 196 -3.57 7.12 16.48
N GLU A 197 -3.99 8.27 15.93
CA GLU A 197 -3.12 9.43 15.72
C GLU A 197 -2.93 10.26 17.02
N PHE A 198 -3.90 10.24 17.93
CA PHE A 198 -3.96 11.20 19.05
C PHE A 198 -3.90 10.60 20.45
N LEU A 199 -4.18 9.30 20.61
CA LEU A 199 -4.16 8.63 21.90
C LEU A 199 -2.82 7.94 22.17
N GLN A 200 -2.51 7.77 23.45
CA GLN A 200 -1.32 7.05 23.88
C GLN A 200 -1.45 5.54 23.59
N PRO A 201 -0.35 4.83 23.29
CA PRO A 201 -0.38 3.39 23.06
C PRO A 201 -1.07 2.59 24.18
N ARG A 202 -0.88 3.01 25.45
CA ARG A 202 -1.56 2.40 26.60
C ARG A 202 -3.09 2.52 26.51
N GLN A 203 -3.62 3.66 26.07
CA GLN A 203 -5.06 3.86 25.91
C GLN A 203 -5.63 2.99 24.79
N LEU A 204 -4.96 2.93 23.64
CA LEU A 204 -5.35 2.07 22.51
C LEU A 204 -5.32 0.59 22.89
N SER A 205 -4.29 0.16 23.61
CA SER A 205 -4.19 -1.22 24.11
C SER A 205 -5.30 -1.58 25.11
N ASN A 206 -5.83 -0.60 25.86
CA ASN A 206 -6.97 -0.82 26.74
C ASN A 206 -8.28 -0.98 25.96
N PHE A 207 -8.50 -0.15 24.93
CA PHE A 207 -9.63 -0.34 24.01
C PHE A 207 -9.58 -1.72 23.36
N ARG A 208 -8.36 -2.22 23.13
CA ARG A 208 -8.16 -3.48 22.47
C ARG A 208 -8.67 -4.69 23.26
N LEU A 209 -8.61 -4.64 24.58
CA LEU A 209 -9.08 -5.73 25.45
C LEU A 209 -10.58 -6.03 25.29
N GLU A 210 -11.40 -5.02 25.00
CA GLU A 210 -12.85 -5.21 24.82
C GLU A 210 -13.20 -6.11 23.64
N PHE A 211 -12.32 -6.23 22.64
CA PHE A 211 -12.53 -7.13 21.49
C PHE A 211 -12.36 -8.61 21.85
N TYR A 212 -11.66 -8.92 22.94
CA TYR A 212 -11.39 -10.29 23.36
C TYR A 212 -12.39 -10.79 24.42
N GLY A 213 -13.19 -9.88 24.97
CA GLY A 213 -14.16 -10.13 26.04
C GLY A 213 -14.25 -8.93 26.98
N LYS A 214 -15.43 -8.64 27.52
CA LYS A 214 -15.64 -7.46 28.39
C LYS A 214 -14.89 -7.59 29.72
N GLU A 215 -14.76 -8.80 30.22
CA GLU A 215 -14.05 -9.13 31.45
C GLU A 215 -12.57 -8.73 31.38
N TYR A 216 -11.90 -8.90 30.24
CA TYR A 216 -10.49 -8.54 30.10
C TYR A 216 -10.28 -7.02 30.18
N ALA A 217 -11.27 -6.23 29.74
CA ALA A 217 -11.24 -4.79 29.90
C ALA A 217 -11.49 -4.34 31.36
N LEU A 218 -12.31 -5.09 32.11
CA LEU A 218 -12.61 -4.83 33.52
C LEU A 218 -11.42 -5.19 34.43
N PHE A 219 -10.77 -6.33 34.20
CA PHE A 219 -9.63 -6.82 35.01
C PHE A 219 -8.26 -6.40 34.46
N LYS A 220 -8.19 -5.32 33.69
CA LYS A 220 -6.95 -4.82 33.08
C LYS A 220 -5.84 -4.49 34.09
N GLY A 221 -6.19 -4.14 35.33
CA GLY A 221 -5.21 -3.89 36.41
C GLY A 221 -4.45 -5.16 36.81
N GLU A 222 -5.12 -6.30 36.82
CA GLU A 222 -4.48 -7.60 37.08
C GLU A 222 -3.58 -8.03 35.92
N LEU A 223 -4.01 -7.78 34.68
CA LEU A 223 -3.19 -8.01 33.48
C LEU A 223 -1.92 -7.16 33.51
N GLU A 224 -2.03 -5.89 33.88
CA GLU A 224 -0.90 -4.98 34.04
C GLU A 224 0.05 -5.44 35.16
N ALA A 225 -0.48 -5.86 36.31
CA ALA A 225 0.32 -6.36 37.42
C ALA A 225 1.12 -7.64 37.05
N LYS A 226 0.55 -8.48 36.20
CA LYS A 226 1.20 -9.69 35.67
C LYS A 226 2.12 -9.43 34.47
N GLY A 227 2.21 -8.18 33.99
CA GLY A 227 2.98 -7.84 32.78
C GLY A 227 2.42 -8.45 31.49
N THR A 228 1.16 -8.88 31.49
CA THR A 228 0.53 -9.54 30.33
C THR A 228 0.33 -8.53 29.20
N LYS A 229 0.79 -8.87 28.00
CA LYS A 229 0.55 -8.05 26.80
C LYS A 229 -0.95 -8.01 26.48
N LYS A 230 -1.44 -6.86 26.02
CA LYS A 230 -2.87 -6.65 25.72
C LYS A 230 -3.19 -6.95 24.26
N ASN A 231 -2.88 -8.17 23.83
CA ASN A 231 -3.13 -8.67 22.48
C ASN A 231 -3.76 -10.07 22.55
N LEU A 232 -4.37 -10.52 21.45
CA LEU A 232 -5.15 -11.76 21.44
C LEU A 232 -4.33 -12.98 21.87
N ALA A 233 -3.10 -13.10 21.35
CA ALA A 233 -2.23 -14.23 21.64
C ALA A 233 -1.92 -14.36 23.14
N ALA A 234 -1.58 -13.25 23.81
CA ALA A 234 -1.27 -13.25 25.24
C ALA A 234 -2.51 -13.51 26.11
N ILE A 235 -3.70 -13.05 25.69
CA ILE A 235 -4.96 -13.36 26.39
C ILE A 235 -5.29 -14.86 26.28
N ILE A 236 -5.11 -15.46 25.10
CA ILE A 236 -5.28 -16.89 24.89
C ILE A 236 -4.27 -17.70 25.70
N GLU A 237 -3.00 -17.30 25.73
CA GLU A 237 -1.94 -17.96 26.50
C GLU A 237 -2.24 -17.97 28.00
N GLN A 238 -2.84 -16.90 28.52
CA GLN A 238 -3.25 -16.82 29.93
C GLN A 238 -4.48 -17.68 30.25
N SER A 239 -5.37 -17.90 29.28
CA SER A 239 -6.59 -18.70 29.46
C SER A 239 -6.80 -19.69 28.31
N PRO A 240 -5.95 -20.74 28.18
CA PRO A 240 -6.01 -21.65 27.04
C PRO A 240 -7.35 -22.40 26.92
N SER A 241 -8.00 -22.69 28.05
CA SER A 241 -9.31 -23.34 28.12
C SER A 241 -10.44 -22.50 27.51
N LYS A 242 -10.27 -21.18 27.40
CA LYS A 242 -11.24 -20.25 26.80
C LYS A 242 -10.90 -19.88 25.35
N LYS A 243 -9.84 -20.45 24.77
CA LYS A 243 -9.36 -20.10 23.43
C LYS A 243 -10.48 -20.07 22.39
N GLU A 244 -11.25 -21.15 22.29
CA GLU A 244 -12.30 -21.27 21.27
C GLU A 244 -13.44 -20.27 21.47
N GLU A 245 -13.82 -19.99 22.73
CA GLU A 245 -14.84 -18.99 23.06
C GLU A 245 -14.37 -17.57 22.66
N ILE A 246 -13.12 -17.22 22.99
CA ILE A 246 -12.53 -15.91 22.65
C ILE A 246 -12.45 -15.76 21.13
N LEU A 247 -11.96 -16.78 20.42
CA LEU A 247 -11.84 -16.74 18.96
C LEU A 247 -13.22 -16.62 18.30
N ALA A 248 -14.22 -17.37 18.75
CA ALA A 248 -15.59 -17.24 18.25
C ALA A 248 -16.13 -15.82 18.46
N HIS A 249 -15.90 -15.22 19.64
CA HIS A 249 -16.30 -13.84 19.92
C HIS A 249 -15.64 -12.83 18.99
N VAL A 250 -14.32 -12.95 18.78
CA VAL A 250 -13.57 -12.07 17.86
C VAL A 250 -14.05 -12.26 16.41
N ALA A 251 -14.30 -13.50 15.98
CA ALA A 251 -14.82 -13.81 14.65
C ALA A 251 -16.18 -13.15 14.40
N ASP A 252 -17.10 -13.18 15.37
CA ASP A 252 -18.40 -12.53 15.27
C ASP A 252 -18.29 -11.00 15.11
N ILE A 253 -17.33 -10.39 15.82
CA ILE A 253 -17.06 -8.96 15.67
C ILE A 253 -16.49 -8.66 14.29
N LEU A 254 -15.53 -9.45 13.82
CA LEU A 254 -14.91 -9.30 12.51
C LEU A 254 -15.95 -9.48 11.38
N ASN A 255 -16.83 -10.47 11.46
CA ASN A 255 -17.92 -10.65 10.48
C ASN A 255 -18.82 -9.41 10.39
N LYS A 256 -19.21 -8.83 11.55
CA LYS A 256 -19.97 -7.57 11.56
C LYS A 256 -19.22 -6.40 10.93
N MET A 257 -17.89 -6.34 11.09
CA MET A 257 -17.05 -5.32 10.45
C MET A 257 -16.94 -5.54 8.94
N ILE A 258 -16.83 -6.79 8.50
CA ILE A 258 -16.77 -7.16 7.08
C ILE A 258 -18.09 -6.83 6.38
N ASP A 259 -19.24 -7.21 6.96
CA ASP A 259 -20.57 -6.92 6.41
C ASP A 259 -20.81 -5.41 6.22
N LYS A 260 -20.15 -4.60 7.07
CA LYS A 260 -20.21 -3.14 7.06
C LYS A 260 -19.07 -2.48 6.25
N GLN A 261 -18.27 -3.28 5.55
CA GLN A 261 -17.17 -2.83 4.69
C GLN A 261 -16.11 -2.00 5.44
N LEU A 262 -15.84 -2.34 6.70
CA LEU A 262 -14.90 -1.60 7.57
C LEU A 262 -13.44 -2.08 7.44
N LEU A 263 -13.15 -2.98 6.50
CA LEU A 263 -11.81 -3.54 6.29
C LEU A 263 -10.76 -2.53 5.83
N GLY A 264 -11.16 -1.35 5.37
CA GLY A 264 -10.23 -0.25 5.05
C GLY A 264 -9.59 0.41 6.28
N LEU A 265 -10.11 0.18 7.48
CA LEU A 265 -9.63 0.80 8.73
C LEU A 265 -8.45 0.00 9.30
N SER A 266 -7.34 0.67 9.63
CA SER A 266 -6.10 0.03 10.07
C SER A 266 -6.27 -0.81 11.34
N PHE A 267 -7.10 -0.35 12.29
CA PHE A 267 -7.33 -1.08 13.54
C PHE A 267 -8.12 -2.38 13.34
N VAL A 268 -8.97 -2.42 12.31
CA VAL A 268 -9.74 -3.62 11.90
C VAL A 268 -8.78 -4.61 11.26
N GLN A 269 -7.90 -4.15 10.37
CA GLN A 269 -6.87 -4.97 9.73
C GLN A 269 -5.92 -5.58 10.77
N SER A 270 -5.54 -4.80 11.79
CA SER A 270 -4.75 -5.32 12.90
C SER A 270 -5.50 -6.38 13.70
N LEU A 271 -6.82 -6.24 13.90
CA LEU A 271 -7.62 -7.22 14.66
C LEU A 271 -7.76 -8.52 13.89
N MET A 272 -8.02 -8.38 12.60
CA MET A 272 -8.10 -9.50 11.69
C MET A 272 -6.77 -10.26 11.66
N LEU A 273 -5.64 -9.58 11.56
CA LEU A 273 -4.34 -10.24 11.57
C LEU A 273 -4.06 -10.99 12.89
N GLU A 274 -4.39 -10.40 14.04
CA GLU A 274 -4.28 -11.09 15.32
C GLU A 274 -5.14 -12.36 15.37
N TYR A 275 -6.39 -12.27 14.90
CA TYR A 275 -7.28 -13.43 14.79
C TYR A 275 -6.70 -14.50 13.87
N LEU A 276 -6.27 -14.13 12.66
CA LEU A 276 -5.74 -15.05 11.66
C LEU A 276 -4.49 -15.80 12.15
N ASN A 277 -3.67 -15.17 13.00
CA ASN A 277 -2.49 -15.81 13.58
C ASN A 277 -2.80 -16.75 14.76
N ALA A 278 -3.96 -16.60 15.41
CA ALA A 278 -4.35 -17.39 16.58
C ALA A 278 -5.37 -18.50 16.25
N ALA A 279 -6.15 -18.31 15.18
CA ALA A 279 -7.21 -19.21 14.74
C ALA A 279 -6.67 -20.46 14.04
N SER A 280 -7.47 -21.55 14.06
CA SER A 280 -7.19 -22.75 13.28
C SER A 280 -7.36 -22.51 11.78
N SER A 281 -6.79 -23.38 10.96
CA SER A 281 -6.91 -23.28 9.50
C SER A 281 -8.38 -23.32 9.05
N ASP A 282 -9.24 -24.10 9.70
CA ASP A 282 -10.68 -24.16 9.41
C ASP A 282 -11.40 -22.86 9.75
N GLN A 283 -11.08 -22.26 10.91
CA GLN A 283 -11.62 -20.97 11.33
C GLN A 283 -11.21 -19.84 10.38
N VAL A 284 -9.96 -19.86 9.89
CA VAL A 284 -9.50 -18.90 8.88
C VAL A 284 -10.22 -19.13 7.55
N ASN A 285 -10.31 -20.38 7.09
CA ASN A 285 -10.98 -20.74 5.85
C ASN A 285 -12.46 -20.33 5.83
N ALA A 286 -13.13 -20.34 6.98
CA ALA A 286 -14.51 -19.85 7.11
C ALA A 286 -14.64 -18.33 6.85
N LEU A 287 -13.61 -17.53 7.15
CA LEU A 287 -13.60 -16.08 6.90
C LEU A 287 -13.15 -15.70 5.49
N VAL A 288 -12.31 -16.52 4.84
CA VAL A 288 -11.74 -16.24 3.51
C VAL A 288 -12.78 -15.76 2.48
N PRO A 289 -13.97 -16.38 2.33
CA PRO A 289 -14.97 -15.95 1.36
C PRO A 289 -15.45 -14.51 1.54
N ASN A 290 -15.39 -13.98 2.77
CA ASN A 290 -15.86 -12.64 3.13
C ASN A 290 -14.75 -11.59 2.94
N VAL A 291 -13.47 -12.00 2.95
CA VAL A 291 -12.30 -11.12 2.85
C VAL A 291 -11.76 -11.01 1.42
N ARG A 292 -11.87 -12.09 0.61
CA ARG A 292 -11.25 -12.20 -0.72
C ARG A 292 -11.61 -11.07 -1.71
N ASP A 293 -12.79 -10.47 -1.56
CA ASP A 293 -13.28 -9.42 -2.45
C ASP A 293 -12.81 -8.00 -2.00
N ALA A 294 -12.19 -7.89 -0.82
CA ALA A 294 -11.70 -6.64 -0.24
C ALA A 294 -10.19 -6.44 -0.43
N ALA A 295 -9.50 -7.26 -1.24
CA ALA A 295 -8.05 -7.25 -1.33
C ALA A 295 -7.49 -5.86 -1.68
N VAL A 296 -8.07 -5.14 -2.63
CA VAL A 296 -7.62 -3.78 -3.00
C VAL A 296 -7.64 -2.81 -1.82
N ALA A 297 -8.69 -2.84 -1.00
CA ALA A 297 -8.79 -1.99 0.19
C ALA A 297 -7.74 -2.33 1.26
N LEU A 298 -7.23 -3.57 1.25
CA LEU A 298 -6.26 -4.09 2.21
C LEU A 298 -4.80 -3.89 1.77
N LEU A 299 -4.52 -3.71 0.48
CA LEU A 299 -3.14 -3.59 -0.05
C LEU A 299 -2.40 -2.32 0.40
N ALA A 300 -3.15 -1.28 0.78
CA ALA A 300 -2.61 0.03 1.14
C ALA A 300 -1.81 0.00 2.45
N THR A 301 -1.98 -1.02 3.29
CA THR A 301 -1.26 -1.13 4.58
C THR A 301 -0.52 -2.47 4.69
N ARG A 302 0.50 -2.50 5.55
CA ARG A 302 1.27 -3.72 5.81
C ARG A 302 0.39 -4.82 6.41
N ASN A 303 -0.46 -4.47 7.38
CA ASN A 303 -1.35 -5.44 8.04
C ASN A 303 -2.42 -5.97 7.07
N GLY A 304 -3.01 -5.11 6.24
CA GLY A 304 -3.98 -5.55 5.25
C GLY A 304 -3.34 -6.45 4.19
N ALA A 305 -2.12 -6.14 3.73
CA ALA A 305 -1.39 -7.01 2.81
C ALA A 305 -1.07 -8.38 3.44
N LYS A 306 -0.71 -8.44 4.74
CA LYS A 306 -0.55 -9.69 5.50
C LYS A 306 -1.85 -10.51 5.53
N VAL A 307 -2.98 -9.86 5.81
CA VAL A 307 -4.31 -10.49 5.79
C VAL A 307 -4.60 -11.11 4.42
N VAL A 308 -4.36 -10.38 3.32
CA VAL A 308 -4.56 -10.90 1.96
C VAL A 308 -3.59 -12.05 1.66
N ALA A 309 -2.34 -11.97 2.11
CA ALA A 309 -1.36 -13.04 1.92
C ALA A 309 -1.79 -14.34 2.63
N ILE A 310 -2.31 -14.26 3.86
CA ILE A 310 -2.88 -15.42 4.59
C ILE A 310 -4.14 -15.93 3.88
N THR A 311 -5.00 -15.03 3.41
CA THR A 311 -6.21 -15.37 2.64
C THR A 311 -5.86 -16.16 1.37
N LEU A 312 -4.79 -15.77 0.66
CA LEU A 312 -4.27 -16.49 -0.50
C LEU A 312 -3.65 -17.83 -0.12
N ALA A 313 -2.89 -17.88 0.99
CA ALA A 313 -2.22 -19.08 1.47
C ALA A 313 -3.20 -20.21 1.84
N LEU A 314 -4.33 -19.87 2.48
CA LEU A 314 -5.29 -20.85 2.99
C LEU A 314 -6.52 -21.02 2.09
N GLY A 315 -6.89 -19.98 1.34
CA GLY A 315 -8.06 -20.00 0.46
C GLY A 315 -7.99 -21.06 -0.65
N ASN A 316 -9.15 -21.54 -1.06
CA ASN A 316 -9.24 -22.50 -2.17
C ASN A 316 -9.00 -21.81 -3.53
N ALA A 317 -9.01 -22.60 -4.62
CA ALA A 317 -8.78 -22.08 -5.97
C ALA A 317 -9.78 -20.99 -6.41
N LYS A 318 -11.04 -21.08 -5.97
CA LYS A 318 -12.07 -20.06 -6.25
C LYS A 318 -11.76 -18.75 -5.51
N ASP A 319 -11.31 -18.85 -4.27
CA ASP A 319 -10.94 -17.69 -3.45
C ASP A 319 -9.72 -16.96 -4.02
N LYS A 320 -8.66 -17.71 -4.31
CA LYS A 320 -7.44 -17.21 -4.97
C LYS A 320 -7.76 -16.47 -6.27
N LYS A 321 -8.62 -17.08 -7.11
CA LYS A 321 -9.10 -16.46 -8.36
C LYS A 321 -9.89 -15.17 -8.13
N ARG A 322 -10.70 -15.08 -7.07
CA ARG A 322 -11.42 -13.83 -6.73
C ARG A 322 -10.44 -12.74 -6.33
N VAL A 323 -9.49 -13.02 -5.44
CA VAL A 323 -8.45 -12.06 -5.05
C VAL A 323 -7.74 -11.52 -6.29
N ILE A 324 -7.24 -12.40 -7.18
CA ILE A 324 -6.58 -11.98 -8.43
C ILE A 324 -7.47 -11.05 -9.26
N LYS A 325 -8.77 -11.37 -9.40
CA LYS A 325 -9.70 -10.54 -10.18
C LYS A 325 -9.90 -9.14 -9.59
N THR A 326 -9.78 -8.98 -8.27
CA THR A 326 -9.87 -7.64 -7.65
C THR A 326 -8.65 -6.76 -7.97
N LEU A 327 -7.49 -7.38 -8.28
CA LEU A 327 -6.24 -6.67 -8.59
C LEU A 327 -6.18 -6.14 -10.02
N LYS A 328 -7.16 -6.46 -10.86
CA LYS A 328 -7.20 -6.07 -12.26
C LYS A 328 -7.04 -4.56 -12.41
N ASP A 329 -6.25 -4.13 -13.39
CA ASP A 329 -5.92 -2.74 -13.69
C ASP A 329 -5.13 -2.03 -12.56
N LYS A 330 -4.67 -2.78 -11.55
CA LYS A 330 -3.93 -2.31 -10.37
C LYS A 330 -2.66 -3.12 -10.11
N VAL A 331 -2.29 -4.04 -11.00
CA VAL A 331 -1.17 -4.96 -10.78
C VAL A 331 0.17 -4.22 -10.68
N LEU A 332 0.44 -3.25 -11.56
CA LEU A 332 1.66 -2.45 -11.50
C LEU A 332 1.76 -1.65 -10.19
N GLU A 333 0.68 -0.94 -9.83
CA GLU A 333 0.59 -0.19 -8.58
C GLU A 333 0.85 -1.11 -7.38
N ALA A 334 0.22 -2.28 -7.33
CA ALA A 334 0.42 -3.26 -6.27
C ALA A 334 1.87 -3.80 -6.25
N THR A 335 2.47 -4.05 -7.41
CA THR A 335 3.83 -4.60 -7.58
C THR A 335 4.89 -3.63 -7.04
N ASN A 336 4.71 -2.33 -7.27
CA ASN A 336 5.65 -1.31 -6.78
C ASN A 336 5.29 -0.80 -5.36
N HIS A 337 4.09 -1.10 -4.85
CA HIS A 337 3.67 -0.65 -3.53
C HIS A 337 4.46 -1.28 -2.37
N ILE A 338 4.78 -0.49 -1.33
CA ILE A 338 5.52 -0.90 -0.12
C ILE A 338 4.91 -2.09 0.62
N SER A 339 3.59 -2.26 0.50
CA SER A 339 2.90 -3.43 1.07
C SER A 339 2.29 -4.33 0.01
N GLY A 340 1.99 -3.83 -1.20
CA GLY A 340 1.26 -4.62 -2.20
C GLY A 340 2.10 -5.73 -2.84
N HIS A 341 3.41 -5.52 -2.96
CA HIS A 341 4.31 -6.45 -3.64
C HIS A 341 4.35 -7.85 -2.99
N ILE A 342 4.14 -7.92 -1.66
CA ILE A 342 4.05 -9.20 -0.92
C ILE A 342 2.85 -10.03 -1.37
N VAL A 343 1.74 -9.37 -1.76
CA VAL A 343 0.55 -10.05 -2.26
C VAL A 343 0.81 -10.58 -3.66
N ILE A 344 1.50 -9.82 -4.51
CA ILE A 344 1.88 -10.28 -5.85
C ILE A 344 2.83 -11.48 -5.77
N MET A 345 3.87 -11.41 -4.93
CA MET A 345 4.75 -12.56 -4.63
C MET A 345 3.94 -13.76 -4.11
N ARG A 346 3.00 -13.52 -3.19
CA ARG A 346 2.15 -14.59 -2.66
C ARG A 346 1.28 -15.24 -3.71
N VAL A 347 0.69 -14.47 -4.61
CA VAL A 347 -0.10 -15.00 -5.74
C VAL A 347 0.77 -15.96 -6.56
N MET A 348 2.00 -15.56 -6.90
CA MET A 348 2.93 -16.40 -7.66
C MET A 348 3.35 -17.65 -6.89
N ASP A 349 3.46 -17.57 -5.56
CA ASP A 349 3.90 -18.67 -4.71
C ASP A 349 2.82 -19.71 -4.40
N VAL A 350 1.52 -19.39 -4.45
CA VAL A 350 0.45 -20.30 -3.95
C VAL A 350 -0.66 -20.62 -4.94
N VAL A 351 -0.67 -20.00 -6.13
CA VAL A 351 -1.73 -20.23 -7.12
C VAL A 351 -1.28 -21.29 -8.13
N ASP A 352 -1.94 -22.45 -8.10
CA ASP A 352 -1.61 -23.59 -8.97
C ASP A 352 -1.96 -23.35 -10.44
N ASP A 353 -3.00 -22.54 -10.71
CA ASP A 353 -3.39 -22.12 -12.06
C ASP A 353 -2.44 -21.01 -12.56
N THR A 354 -1.27 -21.43 -13.04
CA THR A 354 -0.22 -20.54 -13.55
C THR A 354 -0.65 -19.82 -14.83
N VAL A 355 -1.58 -20.38 -15.61
CA VAL A 355 -2.17 -19.72 -16.78
C VAL A 355 -3.01 -18.52 -16.36
N LEU A 356 -3.78 -18.64 -15.28
CA LEU A 356 -4.50 -17.49 -14.71
C LEU A 356 -3.54 -16.40 -14.24
N VAL A 357 -2.47 -16.77 -13.53
CA VAL A 357 -1.45 -15.79 -13.07
C VAL A 357 -0.80 -15.09 -14.26
N GLN A 358 -0.43 -15.83 -15.31
CA GLN A 358 0.11 -15.25 -16.54
C GLN A 358 -0.86 -14.25 -17.19
N LYS A 359 -2.14 -14.61 -17.33
CA LYS A 359 -3.15 -13.80 -18.04
C LYS A 359 -3.73 -12.63 -17.23
N SER A 360 -3.62 -12.64 -15.92
CA SER A 360 -4.28 -11.64 -15.06
C SER A 360 -3.31 -10.82 -14.22
N ILE A 361 -2.07 -11.28 -14.03
CA ILE A 361 -1.05 -10.54 -13.31
C ILE A 361 0.07 -10.17 -14.27
N LEU A 362 0.74 -11.18 -14.84
CA LEU A 362 1.98 -10.96 -15.58
C LEU A 362 1.76 -10.20 -16.90
N SER A 363 0.61 -10.40 -17.55
CA SER A 363 0.28 -9.68 -18.78
C SER A 363 0.05 -8.18 -18.60
N GLU A 364 -0.38 -7.74 -17.42
CA GLU A 364 -0.52 -6.31 -17.12
C GLU A 364 0.84 -5.61 -16.93
N LEU A 365 1.90 -6.40 -16.69
CA LEU A 365 3.26 -5.89 -16.48
C LEU A 365 4.13 -5.94 -17.74
N HIS A 366 3.60 -6.42 -18.87
CA HIS A 366 4.39 -6.68 -20.09
C HIS A 366 5.22 -5.48 -20.56
N ASP A 367 4.69 -4.27 -20.48
CA ASP A 367 5.34 -3.04 -20.94
C ASP A 367 6.05 -2.28 -19.80
N HIS A 368 6.08 -2.87 -18.60
CA HIS A 368 6.55 -2.24 -17.36
C HIS A 368 7.69 -3.00 -16.68
N TRP A 369 8.22 -4.06 -17.27
CA TRP A 369 9.25 -4.88 -16.61
C TRP A 369 10.53 -4.12 -16.28
N PHE A 370 10.92 -3.13 -17.10
CA PHE A 370 12.05 -2.25 -16.77
C PHE A 370 11.75 -1.39 -15.52
N GLU A 371 10.59 -0.73 -15.49
CA GLU A 371 10.13 0.03 -14.31
C GLU A 371 10.07 -0.84 -13.05
N VAL A 372 9.53 -2.06 -13.17
CA VAL A 372 9.45 -3.04 -12.08
C VAL A 372 10.84 -3.45 -11.61
N ALA A 373 11.77 -3.75 -12.51
CA ALA A 373 13.14 -4.17 -12.18
C ALA A 373 13.96 -3.06 -11.49
N MET A 374 13.72 -1.81 -11.85
CA MET A 374 14.36 -0.63 -11.25
C MET A 374 13.72 -0.22 -9.92
N HIS A 375 12.52 -0.72 -9.60
CA HIS A 375 11.80 -0.36 -8.38
C HIS A 375 12.19 -1.28 -7.20
N PRO A 376 12.55 -0.76 -6.01
CA PRO A 376 12.99 -1.57 -4.86
C PRO A 376 12.01 -2.65 -4.38
N ASN A 377 10.70 -2.40 -4.52
CA ASN A 377 9.66 -3.39 -4.20
C ASN A 377 9.30 -4.26 -5.41
N GLY A 378 9.34 -3.69 -6.62
CA GLY A 378 8.95 -4.38 -7.85
C GLY A 378 9.95 -5.48 -8.20
N ALA A 379 11.24 -5.17 -8.08
CA ALA A 379 12.33 -6.11 -8.32
C ALA A 379 12.21 -7.37 -7.44
N LYS A 380 11.70 -7.24 -6.20
CA LYS A 380 11.47 -8.38 -5.31
C LYS A 380 10.52 -9.41 -5.89
N VAL A 381 9.56 -9.02 -6.73
CA VAL A 381 8.65 -9.94 -7.40
C VAL A 381 9.40 -10.86 -8.38
N ILE A 382 10.33 -10.30 -9.16
CA ILE A 382 11.19 -11.07 -10.07
C ILE A 382 12.20 -11.91 -9.26
N LEU A 383 12.80 -11.30 -8.24
CA LEU A 383 13.82 -11.96 -7.41
C LEU A 383 13.24 -13.12 -6.60
N GLN A 384 12.01 -13.03 -6.10
CA GLN A 384 11.34 -14.13 -5.40
C GLN A 384 11.05 -15.29 -6.36
N LEU A 385 10.76 -15.02 -7.64
CA LEU A 385 10.56 -16.06 -8.64
C LEU A 385 11.86 -16.81 -8.96
N LEU A 386 12.99 -16.10 -9.08
CA LEU A 386 14.28 -16.66 -9.48
C LEU A 386 15.11 -17.20 -8.30
N SER A 387 15.00 -16.57 -7.14
CA SER A 387 15.80 -16.82 -5.93
C SER A 387 14.90 -16.75 -4.68
N PRO A 388 13.99 -17.72 -4.51
CA PRO A 388 12.95 -17.66 -3.49
C PRO A 388 13.53 -17.63 -2.07
N LEU A 389 12.91 -16.84 -1.18
CA LEU A 389 13.24 -16.73 0.25
C LEU A 389 14.69 -16.31 0.53
N ASN A 390 15.32 -15.61 -0.41
CA ASN A 390 16.70 -15.17 -0.27
C ASN A 390 16.82 -13.92 0.62
N SER A 391 17.53 -14.04 1.75
CA SER A 391 17.77 -12.97 2.72
C SER A 391 18.60 -11.80 2.19
N LYS A 392 19.25 -11.96 1.03
CA LYS A 392 19.88 -10.84 0.32
C LYS A 392 18.85 -9.85 -0.25
N TYR A 393 17.66 -10.33 -0.59
CA TYR A 393 16.63 -9.55 -1.29
C TYR A 393 15.40 -9.26 -0.44
N LEU A 394 15.10 -10.16 0.50
CA LEU A 394 13.92 -10.09 1.33
C LEU A 394 14.30 -9.85 2.79
N SER A 395 13.50 -9.03 3.46
CA SER A 395 13.59 -8.82 4.90
C SER A 395 13.09 -10.06 5.67
N PRO A 396 13.49 -10.22 6.95
CA PRO A 396 13.02 -11.33 7.78
C PRO A 396 11.49 -11.45 7.84
N ASP A 397 10.77 -10.33 7.96
CA ASP A 397 9.29 -10.28 7.97
C ASP A 397 8.68 -10.73 6.64
N GLU A 398 9.31 -10.41 5.50
CA GLU A 398 8.86 -10.88 4.17
C GLU A 398 9.11 -12.37 4.00
N ILE A 399 10.25 -12.88 4.47
CA ILE A 399 10.59 -14.30 4.42
C ILE A 399 9.63 -15.10 5.30
N GLU A 400 9.37 -14.63 6.52
CA GLU A 400 8.42 -15.25 7.45
C GLU A 400 7.04 -15.35 6.82
N MET A 401 6.58 -14.27 6.19
CA MET A 401 5.32 -14.33 5.45
C MET A 401 5.40 -15.38 4.37
N LEU A 402 6.33 -15.26 3.42
CA LEU A 402 6.39 -16.07 2.20
C LEU A 402 6.71 -17.55 2.42
N GLN A 403 6.92 -17.99 3.67
CA GLN A 403 7.02 -19.40 4.00
C GLN A 403 5.86 -20.20 3.39
N PRO A 404 6.12 -21.47 3.01
CA PRO A 404 5.08 -22.36 2.54
C PRO A 404 3.92 -22.41 3.54
N PRO A 405 2.67 -22.25 3.07
CA PRO A 405 1.53 -22.28 3.98
C PRO A 405 1.41 -23.67 4.60
N MET A 406 1.22 -23.72 5.91
CA MET A 406 1.04 -24.96 6.66
C MET A 406 -0.39 -25.06 7.19
N VAL A 407 -0.94 -26.27 7.19
CA VAL A 407 -2.24 -26.60 7.81
C VAL A 407 -2.08 -27.83 8.69
N THR A 408 -2.90 -27.93 9.73
CA THR A 408 -2.93 -29.12 10.59
C THR A 408 -3.68 -30.24 9.86
N SER A 409 -3.05 -31.42 9.73
CA SER A 409 -3.66 -32.62 9.17
C SER A 409 -4.66 -33.25 10.15
N GLU A 410 -5.44 -34.23 9.68
CA GLU A 410 -6.36 -35.02 10.52
C GLU A 410 -5.64 -35.71 11.70
N ASN A 411 -4.34 -36.00 11.53
CA ASN A 411 -3.49 -36.62 12.56
C ASN A 411 -2.84 -35.60 13.51
N GLY A 412 -3.15 -34.30 13.38
CA GLY A 412 -2.59 -33.24 14.22
C GLY A 412 -1.21 -32.73 13.79
N GLU A 413 -0.63 -33.26 12.70
CA GLU A 413 0.67 -32.85 12.18
C GLU A 413 0.56 -31.64 11.25
N LEU A 414 1.53 -30.71 11.29
CA LEU A 414 1.59 -29.60 10.34
C LEU A 414 2.10 -30.08 8.98
N VAL A 415 1.27 -29.93 7.95
CA VAL A 415 1.56 -30.31 6.57
C VAL A 415 1.44 -29.11 5.63
N VAL A 416 2.18 -29.14 4.52
CA VAL A 416 2.15 -28.08 3.51
C VAL A 416 0.80 -28.01 2.79
N ASN A 417 0.30 -26.80 2.56
CA ASN A 417 -0.98 -26.51 1.92
C ASN A 417 -0.83 -26.11 0.44
N TYR A 418 -0.14 -26.94 -0.35
CA TYR A 418 -0.08 -26.78 -1.81
C TYR A 418 -0.34 -28.11 -2.50
N LYS A 419 -1.03 -28.06 -3.65
CA LYS A 419 -1.26 -29.24 -4.51
C LYS A 419 -0.16 -29.39 -5.56
N LYS A 420 0.36 -28.27 -6.07
CA LYS A 420 1.49 -28.23 -7.01
C LYS A 420 2.79 -27.96 -6.28
N ASP A 421 3.82 -28.71 -6.64
CA ASP A 421 5.19 -28.47 -6.16
C ASP A 421 5.65 -27.03 -6.45
N PRO A 422 6.23 -26.31 -5.47
CA PRO A 422 6.65 -24.92 -5.64
C PRO A 422 7.69 -24.72 -6.76
N ALA A 423 8.62 -25.65 -6.97
CA ALA A 423 9.62 -25.53 -8.03
C ALA A 423 8.98 -25.69 -9.42
N VAL A 424 8.02 -26.61 -9.57
CA VAL A 424 7.24 -26.76 -10.80
C VAL A 424 6.44 -25.49 -11.11
N ARG A 425 5.75 -24.91 -10.11
CA ARG A 425 5.00 -23.66 -10.29
C ARG A 425 5.90 -22.51 -10.74
N ARG A 426 7.07 -22.33 -10.09
CA ARG A 426 8.04 -21.29 -10.49
C ARG A 426 8.58 -21.50 -11.89
N ALA A 427 8.89 -22.74 -12.28
CA ALA A 427 9.37 -23.05 -13.63
C ALA A 427 8.32 -22.72 -14.71
N GLU A 428 7.04 -23.04 -14.48
CA GLU A 428 5.94 -22.68 -15.39
C GLU A 428 5.76 -21.16 -15.53
N LEU A 429 5.83 -20.42 -14.42
CA LEU A 429 5.73 -18.96 -14.43
C LEU A 429 6.93 -18.32 -15.12
N TRP A 430 8.14 -18.79 -14.81
CA TRP A 430 9.37 -18.31 -15.42
C TRP A 430 9.37 -18.55 -16.93
N LYS A 431 8.95 -19.72 -17.40
CA LYS A 431 8.85 -20.03 -18.83
C LYS A 431 8.00 -19.01 -19.61
N GLY A 432 6.94 -18.49 -19.01
CA GLY A 432 6.09 -17.47 -19.62
C GLY A 432 6.69 -16.06 -19.62
N LEU A 433 7.54 -15.75 -18.65
CA LEU A 433 8.16 -14.42 -18.46
C LEU A 433 9.51 -14.29 -19.15
N GLN A 434 10.26 -15.39 -19.22
CA GLN A 434 11.67 -15.43 -19.57
C GLN A 434 12.00 -14.61 -20.82
N PRO A 435 11.32 -14.78 -21.99
CA PRO A 435 11.68 -14.03 -23.19
C PRO A 435 11.59 -12.50 -23.02
N ARG A 436 10.60 -12.01 -22.25
CA ARG A 436 10.40 -10.58 -22.03
C ARG A 436 11.41 -10.00 -21.04
N ILE A 437 11.69 -10.75 -19.97
CA ILE A 437 12.68 -10.34 -18.98
C ILE A 437 14.08 -10.35 -19.58
N GLU A 438 14.40 -11.34 -20.42
CA GLU A 438 15.67 -11.39 -21.16
C GLU A 438 15.78 -10.21 -22.14
N SER A 439 14.75 -9.92 -22.95
CA SER A 439 14.74 -8.75 -23.86
C SER A 439 14.96 -7.43 -23.09
N MET A 440 14.26 -7.25 -21.97
CA MET A 440 14.43 -6.06 -21.11
C MET A 440 15.87 -5.95 -20.58
N CYS A 441 16.49 -7.08 -20.21
CA CYS A 441 17.88 -7.10 -19.78
C CYS A 441 18.85 -6.77 -20.92
N GLU A 442 18.60 -7.25 -22.14
CA GLU A 442 19.41 -6.94 -23.33
C GLU A 442 19.35 -5.45 -23.67
N GLU A 443 18.17 -4.83 -23.54
CA GLU A 443 17.94 -3.42 -23.90
C GLU A 443 18.50 -2.42 -22.86
N HIS A 444 18.57 -2.80 -21.58
CA HIS A 444 18.85 -1.86 -20.48
C HIS A 444 20.01 -2.29 -19.56
N VAL A 445 21.04 -2.93 -20.12
CA VAL A 445 22.19 -3.47 -19.36
C VAL A 445 22.82 -2.42 -18.44
N THR A 446 23.10 -1.23 -18.98
CA THR A 446 23.84 -0.17 -18.29
C THR A 446 23.04 0.40 -17.11
N GLU A 447 21.76 0.71 -17.35
CA GLU A 447 20.85 1.26 -16.35
C GLU A 447 20.62 0.25 -15.22
N LEU A 448 20.43 -1.03 -15.55
CA LEU A 448 20.28 -2.10 -14.57
C LEU A 448 21.53 -2.22 -13.68
N LEU A 449 22.74 -2.19 -14.26
CA LEU A 449 23.98 -2.32 -13.48
C LEU A 449 24.22 -1.15 -12.53
N ARG A 450 23.76 0.06 -12.88
CA ARG A 450 23.90 1.27 -12.06
C ARG A 450 22.91 1.35 -10.91
N GLU A 451 21.81 0.61 -10.97
CA GLU A 451 20.80 0.55 -9.89
C GLU A 451 20.93 -0.75 -9.09
N ARG A 452 20.69 -0.68 -7.77
CA ARG A 452 20.93 -1.82 -6.87
C ARG A 452 19.96 -2.97 -7.14
N SER A 453 18.69 -2.66 -7.31
CA SER A 453 17.60 -3.62 -7.57
C SER A 453 17.72 -4.21 -8.98
N GLY A 454 17.96 -3.37 -9.98
CA GLY A 454 18.22 -3.74 -11.37
C GLY A 454 19.42 -4.68 -11.49
N GLY A 455 20.53 -4.37 -10.81
CA GLY A 455 21.71 -5.22 -10.84
C GLY A 455 21.50 -6.58 -10.17
N HIS A 456 20.64 -6.64 -9.14
CA HIS A 456 20.22 -7.93 -8.57
C HIS A 456 19.35 -8.73 -9.54
N VAL A 457 18.41 -8.07 -10.24
CA VAL A 457 17.56 -8.72 -11.23
C VAL A 457 18.41 -9.28 -12.38
N LEU A 458 19.28 -8.46 -12.97
CA LEU A 458 20.18 -8.87 -14.04
C LEU A 458 21.04 -10.08 -13.63
N TYR A 459 21.60 -10.05 -12.41
CA TYR A 459 22.38 -11.16 -11.88
C TYR A 459 21.57 -12.47 -11.81
N GLU A 460 20.37 -12.45 -11.22
CA GLU A 460 19.57 -13.69 -11.09
C GLU A 460 19.05 -14.17 -12.45
N VAL A 461 18.76 -13.26 -13.39
CA VAL A 461 18.39 -13.61 -14.77
C VAL A 461 19.54 -14.31 -15.48
N LEU A 462 20.76 -13.74 -15.42
CA LEU A 462 21.95 -14.36 -16.02
C LEU A 462 22.31 -15.70 -15.38
N LYS A 463 22.04 -15.86 -14.08
CA LYS A 463 22.23 -17.13 -13.38
C LYS A 463 21.22 -18.20 -13.84
N ALA A 464 19.98 -17.80 -14.14
CA ALA A 464 18.90 -18.71 -14.51
C ALA A 464 18.84 -19.02 -16.02
N THR A 465 19.39 -18.14 -16.87
CA THR A 465 19.28 -18.26 -18.33
C THR A 465 20.27 -19.27 -18.93
N ASN A 466 19.88 -19.81 -20.09
CA ASN A 466 20.76 -20.52 -21.01
C ASN A 466 20.89 -19.79 -22.36
N ASN A 467 20.36 -18.56 -22.47
CA ASN A 467 20.43 -17.73 -23.66
C ASN A 467 21.84 -17.14 -23.79
N GLN A 468 22.64 -17.72 -24.71
CA GLN A 468 24.00 -17.26 -24.98
C GLN A 468 24.03 -15.86 -25.60
N ASN A 469 22.99 -15.47 -26.36
CA ASN A 469 22.92 -14.15 -26.96
C ASN A 469 22.78 -13.07 -25.88
N LEU A 470 21.91 -13.28 -24.89
CA LEU A 470 21.79 -12.35 -23.75
C LEU A 470 23.14 -12.21 -23.02
N ILE A 471 23.83 -13.33 -22.75
CA ILE A 471 25.12 -13.31 -22.06
C ILE A 471 26.16 -12.51 -22.87
N ALA A 472 26.26 -12.76 -24.18
CA ALA A 472 27.17 -12.03 -25.06
C ALA A 472 26.80 -10.54 -25.18
N THR A 473 25.52 -10.21 -25.31
CA THR A 473 25.02 -8.82 -25.37
C THR A 473 25.37 -8.06 -24.10
N VAL A 474 25.18 -8.66 -22.92
CA VAL A 474 25.56 -8.05 -21.64
C VAL A 474 27.07 -7.81 -21.57
N ALA A 475 27.87 -8.82 -21.92
CA ALA A 475 29.33 -8.69 -21.94
C ALA A 475 29.79 -7.54 -22.84
N LYS A 476 29.26 -7.48 -24.07
CA LYS A 476 29.57 -6.43 -25.04
C LYS A 476 29.12 -5.05 -24.58
N ALA A 477 27.92 -4.93 -24.00
CA ALA A 477 27.39 -3.66 -23.50
C ALA A 477 28.25 -3.09 -22.35
N ILE A 478 28.79 -3.95 -21.48
CA ILE A 478 29.71 -3.55 -20.40
C ILE A 478 31.02 -2.97 -20.96
N VAL A 479 31.57 -3.59 -22.01
CA VAL A 479 32.87 -3.19 -22.59
C VAL A 479 32.74 -2.01 -23.54
N SER A 480 31.65 -1.95 -24.32
CA SER A 480 31.41 -0.95 -25.36
C SER A 480 30.52 0.20 -24.87
N GLU A 481 30.45 0.42 -23.56
CA GLU A 481 29.61 1.46 -22.98
C GLU A 481 29.99 2.84 -23.54
N VAL A 482 28.98 3.57 -24.02
CA VAL A 482 29.11 5.00 -24.31
C VAL A 482 28.84 5.77 -23.02
N VAL A 483 29.89 6.34 -22.45
CA VAL A 483 29.82 7.07 -21.18
C VAL A 483 29.19 8.43 -21.41
N GLU A 484 28.05 8.68 -20.80
CA GLU A 484 27.37 9.98 -20.84
C GLU A 484 28.16 11.05 -20.08
N GLU A 485 28.08 12.30 -20.53
CA GLU A 485 28.78 13.42 -19.92
C GLU A 485 28.40 13.57 -18.44
N GLY A 486 29.41 13.56 -17.55
CA GLY A 486 29.21 13.64 -16.10
C GLY A 486 28.95 12.30 -15.39
N THR A 487 28.96 11.16 -16.11
CA THR A 487 28.86 9.82 -15.51
C THR A 487 30.21 9.11 -15.45
N GLU A 488 30.43 8.30 -14.42
CA GLU A 488 31.59 7.39 -14.36
C GLU A 488 31.32 6.14 -15.21
N PRO A 489 32.29 5.61 -15.98
CA PRO A 489 32.16 4.31 -16.64
C PRO A 489 31.75 3.19 -15.66
N LEU A 490 31.02 2.16 -16.13
CA LEU A 490 30.50 1.06 -15.29
C LEU A 490 31.55 0.40 -14.39
N PHE A 491 32.76 0.16 -14.89
CA PHE A 491 33.85 -0.45 -14.10
C PHE A 491 34.32 0.44 -12.93
N SER A 492 34.06 1.74 -13.00
CA SER A 492 34.42 2.74 -12.00
C SER A 492 33.23 3.29 -11.22
N ASP A 493 32.00 3.07 -11.64
CA ASP A 493 30.79 3.53 -10.95
C ASP A 493 30.62 2.87 -9.57
N LEU A 494 30.09 3.62 -8.60
CA LEU A 494 29.94 3.18 -7.19
C LEU A 494 29.07 1.92 -7.02
N THR A 495 28.02 1.77 -7.81
CA THR A 495 27.11 0.62 -7.76
C THR A 495 27.55 -0.45 -8.74
N ALA A 496 27.78 -0.07 -10.00
CA ALA A 496 28.03 -1.02 -11.07
C ALA A 496 29.32 -1.83 -10.86
N HIS A 497 30.41 -1.25 -10.33
CA HIS A 497 31.63 -2.03 -10.09
C HIS A 497 31.40 -3.21 -9.10
N LYS A 498 30.45 -3.10 -8.17
CA LYS A 498 30.09 -4.20 -7.26
C LYS A 498 29.21 -5.23 -7.96
N GLN A 499 28.28 -4.78 -8.80
CA GLN A 499 27.44 -5.68 -9.59
C GLN A 499 28.28 -6.46 -10.62
N LEU A 500 29.27 -5.82 -11.25
CA LEU A 500 30.22 -6.46 -12.15
C LEU A 500 31.05 -7.53 -11.45
N GLN A 501 31.64 -7.22 -10.28
CA GLN A 501 32.37 -8.22 -9.49
C GLN A 501 31.52 -9.45 -9.19
N ARG A 502 30.23 -9.23 -8.87
CA ARG A 502 29.28 -10.30 -8.61
C ARG A 502 28.93 -11.09 -9.89
N LEU A 503 28.69 -10.41 -11.01
CA LEU A 503 28.39 -11.03 -12.29
C LEU A 503 29.53 -11.93 -12.76
N ILE A 504 30.79 -11.53 -12.52
CA ILE A 504 32.00 -12.30 -12.83
C ILE A 504 32.07 -13.62 -12.02
N GLU A 505 31.38 -13.73 -10.88
CA GLU A 505 31.29 -14.98 -10.13
C GLU A 505 30.46 -16.04 -10.88
N LEU A 506 29.58 -15.64 -11.81
CA LEU A 506 28.85 -16.56 -12.67
C LEU A 506 29.78 -17.07 -13.79
N PRO A 507 30.08 -18.39 -13.90
CA PRO A 507 31.07 -18.90 -14.85
C PRO A 507 30.82 -18.45 -16.29
N LYS A 508 29.61 -18.67 -16.82
CA LYS A 508 29.26 -18.34 -18.21
C LYS A 508 29.37 -16.84 -18.50
N SER A 509 28.88 -16.00 -17.59
CA SER A 509 28.89 -14.55 -17.77
C SER A 509 30.28 -13.95 -17.56
N GLY A 510 31.06 -14.48 -16.62
CA GLY A 510 32.44 -14.11 -16.39
C GLY A 510 33.36 -14.49 -17.55
N GLU A 511 33.20 -15.68 -18.13
CA GLU A 511 33.94 -16.11 -19.32
C GLU A 511 33.64 -15.22 -20.53
N ALA A 512 32.36 -15.01 -20.83
CA ALA A 512 31.95 -14.14 -21.95
C ALA A 512 32.48 -12.71 -21.79
N LEU A 513 32.40 -12.14 -20.58
CA LEU A 513 32.96 -10.81 -20.32
C LEU A 513 34.49 -10.80 -20.43
N LEU A 514 35.17 -11.85 -19.97
CA LEU A 514 36.62 -11.97 -20.11
C LEU A 514 37.02 -12.01 -21.59
N GLU A 515 36.27 -12.70 -22.45
CA GLU A 515 36.53 -12.79 -23.89
C GLU A 515 36.45 -11.42 -24.57
N GLU A 516 35.43 -10.62 -24.26
CA GLU A 516 35.22 -9.28 -24.82
C GLU A 516 36.27 -8.24 -24.38
N LEU A 517 36.98 -8.47 -23.27
CA LEU A 517 38.01 -7.55 -22.77
C LEU A 517 39.26 -7.56 -23.68
N SER A 518 39.55 -6.44 -24.34
CA SER A 518 40.83 -6.22 -25.05
C SER A 518 41.94 -5.75 -24.10
N ASP A 519 43.20 -5.87 -24.53
CA ASP A 519 44.36 -5.42 -23.73
C ASP A 519 44.32 -3.93 -23.36
N ASP A 520 43.68 -3.10 -24.19
CA ASP A 520 43.51 -1.67 -23.94
C ASP A 520 42.40 -1.39 -22.95
N VAL A 521 41.28 -2.11 -23.03
CA VAL A 521 40.20 -2.02 -22.04
C VAL A 521 40.69 -2.49 -20.67
N ILE A 522 41.43 -3.61 -20.61
CA ILE A 522 42.04 -4.11 -19.37
C ILE A 522 42.97 -3.06 -18.76
N PHE A 523 43.81 -2.44 -19.60
CA PHE A 523 44.71 -1.38 -19.13
C PHE A 523 43.96 -0.14 -18.64
N GLN A 524 42.88 0.25 -19.31
CA GLN A 524 42.00 1.33 -18.87
C GLN A 524 41.37 1.04 -17.49
N TRP A 525 40.84 -0.16 -17.30
CA TRP A 525 40.20 -0.56 -16.05
C TRP A 525 41.19 -0.60 -14.89
N ALA A 526 42.42 -1.06 -15.14
CA ALA A 526 43.50 -1.12 -14.15
C ALA A 526 43.97 0.27 -13.65
N GLN A 527 43.69 1.34 -14.41
CA GLN A 527 44.01 2.71 -14.02
C GLN A 527 43.04 3.28 -12.97
N SER A 528 41.90 2.65 -12.76
CA SER A 528 40.90 3.03 -11.76
C SER A 528 40.93 2.08 -10.57
N ASN A 529 40.83 2.61 -9.35
CA ASN A 529 40.79 1.81 -8.13
C ASN A 529 39.64 0.78 -8.13
N ARG A 530 38.43 1.19 -8.53
CA ARG A 530 37.25 0.31 -8.61
C ARG A 530 37.37 -0.69 -9.77
N GLY A 531 37.74 -0.23 -10.96
CA GLY A 531 38.07 -1.09 -12.11
C GLY A 531 39.10 -2.18 -11.78
N ALA A 532 40.15 -1.86 -11.02
CA ALA A 532 41.12 -2.87 -10.58
C ALA A 532 40.49 -3.94 -9.66
N PHE A 533 39.53 -3.59 -8.80
CA PHE A 533 38.77 -4.58 -8.04
C PHE A 533 37.87 -5.47 -8.93
N VAL A 534 37.32 -4.91 -10.02
CA VAL A 534 36.59 -5.69 -11.03
C VAL A 534 37.54 -6.71 -11.69
N LEU A 535 38.74 -6.28 -12.12
CA LEU A 535 39.74 -7.19 -12.69
C LEU A 535 40.19 -8.28 -11.69
N VAL A 536 40.33 -7.93 -10.40
CA VAL A 536 40.64 -8.90 -9.34
C VAL A 536 39.55 -9.96 -9.18
N ALA A 537 38.27 -9.66 -9.46
CA ALA A 537 37.20 -10.64 -9.36
C ALA A 537 37.37 -11.80 -10.36
N PHE A 538 37.86 -11.54 -11.58
CA PHE A 538 38.14 -12.61 -12.54
C PHE A 538 39.16 -13.62 -12.00
N LEU A 539 40.16 -13.15 -11.24
CA LEU A 539 41.19 -14.00 -10.64
C LEU A 539 40.65 -14.89 -9.50
N LYS A 540 39.49 -14.56 -8.93
CA LYS A 540 38.87 -15.32 -7.84
C LYS A 540 37.94 -16.42 -8.34
N ASN A 541 37.59 -16.42 -9.63
CA ASN A 541 36.68 -17.42 -10.18
C ASN A 541 37.40 -18.78 -10.32
N GLU A 542 36.80 -19.84 -9.79
CA GLU A 542 37.38 -21.18 -9.78
C GLU A 542 37.44 -21.83 -11.17
N SER A 543 36.50 -21.49 -12.05
CA SER A 543 36.36 -22.10 -13.38
C SER A 543 37.38 -21.56 -14.38
N PHE A 544 37.50 -20.24 -14.51
CA PHE A 544 38.33 -19.59 -15.55
C PHE A 544 39.45 -18.70 -14.99
N GLY A 545 39.63 -18.63 -13.67
CA GLY A 545 40.56 -17.67 -13.04
C GLY A 545 42.02 -17.83 -13.47
N ARG A 546 42.45 -19.04 -13.86
CA ARG A 546 43.80 -19.27 -14.41
C ARG A 546 43.98 -18.61 -15.77
N ASP A 547 42.99 -18.71 -16.65
CA ASP A 547 43.05 -18.13 -17.98
C ASP A 547 42.85 -16.61 -17.91
N ALA A 548 42.02 -16.13 -16.99
CA ALA A 548 41.98 -14.73 -16.61
C ALA A 548 43.35 -14.21 -16.17
N LYS A 549 44.08 -14.94 -15.30
CA LYS A 549 45.43 -14.52 -14.87
C LYS A 549 46.37 -14.38 -16.07
N LYS A 550 46.37 -15.34 -16.99
CA LYS A 550 47.21 -15.27 -18.21
C LYS A 550 46.88 -14.03 -19.05
N LYS A 551 45.59 -13.79 -19.34
CA LYS A 551 45.13 -12.66 -20.15
C LYS A 551 45.47 -11.31 -19.50
N LEU A 552 45.20 -11.17 -18.20
CA LEU A 552 45.50 -9.94 -17.45
C LEU A 552 47.00 -9.68 -17.32
N VAL A 553 47.82 -10.70 -17.12
CA VAL A 553 49.29 -10.55 -17.16
C VAL A 553 49.74 -10.10 -18.55
N GLY A 554 49.24 -10.72 -19.62
CA GLY A 554 49.55 -10.35 -21.00
C GLY A 554 49.25 -8.88 -21.29
N ALA A 555 48.07 -8.41 -20.89
CA ALA A 555 47.61 -7.04 -21.13
C ALA A 555 48.38 -5.96 -20.33
N LEU A 556 48.87 -6.30 -19.12
CA LEU A 556 49.48 -5.32 -18.21
C LEU A 556 51.01 -5.37 -18.17
N LYS A 557 51.63 -6.50 -18.52
CA LYS A 557 53.08 -6.66 -18.49
C LYS A 557 53.74 -5.70 -19.48
N GLY A 558 54.63 -4.84 -18.96
CA GLY A 558 55.35 -3.85 -19.75
C GLY A 558 54.59 -2.52 -19.95
N LYS A 559 53.30 -2.41 -19.59
CA LYS A 559 52.59 -1.12 -19.60
C LYS A 559 52.94 -0.30 -18.34
N LYS A 560 53.17 1.01 -18.51
CA LYS A 560 53.55 1.92 -17.42
C LYS A 560 52.33 2.53 -16.72
N LEU A 561 51.96 2.02 -15.55
CA LEU A 561 51.01 2.67 -14.64
C LEU A 561 51.72 3.76 -13.80
N SER A 562 51.06 4.90 -13.58
CA SER A 562 51.61 6.01 -12.78
C SER A 562 51.78 5.62 -11.30
N LYS A 563 52.62 6.38 -10.56
CA LYS A 563 52.84 6.12 -9.12
C LYS A 563 51.55 6.24 -8.31
N ASP A 564 50.73 7.23 -8.63
CA ASP A 564 49.46 7.47 -7.94
C ASP A 564 48.46 6.34 -8.17
N VAL A 565 48.37 5.84 -9.41
CA VAL A 565 47.54 4.67 -9.75
C VAL A 565 48.03 3.43 -9.00
N LYS A 566 49.35 3.18 -8.92
CA LYS A 566 49.90 2.05 -8.15
C LYS A 566 49.67 2.16 -6.64
N ALA A 567 49.46 3.36 -6.11
CA ALA A 567 49.16 3.58 -4.69
C ALA A 567 47.70 3.26 -4.33
N GLN A 568 46.80 3.20 -5.32
CA GLN A 568 45.40 2.82 -5.10
C GLN A 568 45.30 1.38 -4.60
N ALA A 569 44.41 1.14 -3.63
CA ALA A 569 44.29 -0.16 -2.96
C ALA A 569 43.92 -1.30 -3.93
N GLY A 570 42.98 -1.05 -4.85
CA GLY A 570 42.54 -2.02 -5.85
C GLY A 570 43.66 -2.39 -6.82
N THR A 571 44.36 -1.38 -7.36
CA THR A 571 45.47 -1.60 -8.30
C THR A 571 46.66 -2.29 -7.63
N LYS A 572 46.99 -1.91 -6.39
CA LYS A 572 48.02 -2.59 -5.59
C LYS A 572 47.68 -4.08 -5.41
N LEU A 573 46.43 -4.39 -5.06
CA LEU A 573 45.97 -5.78 -4.90
C LEU A 573 45.99 -6.55 -6.22
N LEU A 574 45.61 -5.91 -7.33
CA LEU A 574 45.67 -6.50 -8.67
C LEU A 574 47.11 -6.89 -9.03
N LEU A 575 48.06 -5.95 -8.94
CA LEU A 575 49.46 -6.20 -9.27
C LEU A 575 50.06 -7.30 -8.37
N GLN A 576 49.75 -7.28 -7.07
CA GLN A 576 50.18 -8.34 -6.15
C GLN A 576 49.67 -9.73 -6.56
N LYS A 577 48.40 -9.85 -6.99
CA LYS A 577 47.83 -11.13 -7.44
C LYS A 577 48.35 -11.59 -8.81
N LEU A 578 48.78 -10.65 -9.64
CA LEU A 578 49.37 -10.92 -10.96
C LEU A 578 50.89 -11.16 -10.91
N GLU A 579 51.54 -10.87 -9.78
CA GLU A 579 53.00 -10.93 -9.61
C GLU A 579 53.74 -9.95 -10.56
N LEU A 580 53.23 -8.72 -10.70
CA LEU A 580 53.74 -7.64 -11.58
C LEU A 580 54.23 -6.39 -10.85
#